data_AF-A0A349KNK1-F1
#
_entry.id   AF-A0A349KNK1-F1
#
_cell.length_a   1.000
_cell.length_b   1.000
_cell.length_c   1.000
_cell.angle_alpha   90.00
_cell.angle_beta   90.00
_cell.angle_gamma   90.00
#
_symmetry.space_group_name_H-M   'P 1'
#
loop_
_entity.id
_entity.type
_entity.pdbx_description
1 polymer ?
#
loop_
_entity_poly.entity_id
_entity_poly.type
_entity_poly.pdbx_seq_one_letter_code
_entity_poly.pdbx_strand_id
1 'polypeptide(L)'
;MRAGDNKPLENANRGYRTRDGKQRSVNVQVHPDPRVQKLLEQIRESESVQGIDRLRLLRDNRAGTDRQVFILSSVPVDVTVDHLWGWKRLQSVLALVEEADGLLPLNPKHMMKRCPLLATSERTVKGLVSELKRARFLIGIYIRDVALYNYRTKGQKRPSEALVWADVDPS
;
A
#
# COMPACT_ATOMS: atom_id res chain seq x y z
N MET A 1 17.03 -46.42 -1.82
CA MET A 1 16.90 -44.95 -1.85
C MET A 1 16.66 -44.55 -3.30
N ARG A 2 15.46 -44.05 -3.65
CA ARG A 2 15.21 -43.53 -4.99
C ARG A 2 15.81 -42.13 -5.08
N ALA A 3 16.48 -41.85 -6.20
CA ALA A 3 17.06 -40.55 -6.52
C ALA A 3 16.04 -39.44 -6.23
N GLY A 4 16.50 -38.37 -5.56
CA GLY A 4 15.65 -37.24 -5.21
C GLY A 4 15.15 -36.54 -6.46
N ASP A 5 13.88 -36.75 -6.80
CA ASP A 5 13.18 -35.92 -7.77
C ASP A 5 13.11 -34.50 -7.21
N ASN A 6 13.99 -33.62 -7.70
CA ASN A 6 13.93 -32.18 -7.43
C ASN A 6 12.69 -31.61 -8.12
N LYS A 7 11.55 -31.67 -7.43
CA LYS A 7 10.32 -31.03 -7.91
C LYS A 7 10.43 -29.52 -7.69
N PRO A 8 10.13 -28.70 -8.72
CA PRO A 8 10.12 -27.25 -8.57
C PRO A 8 9.03 -26.82 -7.59
N LEU A 9 9.15 -25.59 -7.07
CA LEU A 9 8.09 -24.98 -6.28
C LEU A 9 6.81 -24.87 -7.12
N GLU A 10 5.67 -25.14 -6.49
CA GLU A 10 4.36 -25.08 -7.10
C GLU A 10 3.68 -23.75 -6.75
N ASN A 11 2.78 -23.30 -7.61
CA ASN A 11 2.03 -22.08 -7.42
C ASN A 11 0.72 -22.40 -6.69
N ALA A 12 0.50 -21.78 -5.53
CA ALA A 12 -0.73 -21.91 -4.76
C ALA A 12 -1.36 -20.54 -4.53
N ASN A 13 -2.69 -20.47 -4.65
CA ASN A 13 -3.43 -19.26 -4.34
C ASN A 13 -3.69 -19.17 -2.83
N ARG A 14 -3.22 -18.10 -2.18
CA ARG A 14 -3.40 -17.88 -0.74
C ARG A 14 -4.17 -16.58 -0.49
N GLY A 15 -5.15 -16.65 0.41
CA GLY A 15 -6.02 -15.53 0.75
C GLY A 15 -5.43 -14.58 1.78
N TYR A 16 -5.82 -13.32 1.73
CA TYR A 16 -5.62 -12.33 2.78
C TYR A 16 -6.82 -12.32 3.73
N ARG A 17 -6.58 -12.14 5.03
CA ARG A 17 -7.64 -11.83 5.99
C ARG A 17 -7.82 -10.32 6.05
N THR A 18 -8.86 -9.79 5.42
CA THR A 18 -9.14 -8.33 5.41
C THR A 18 -10.33 -8.00 6.32
N ARG A 19 -10.29 -6.84 6.99
CA ARG A 19 -11.41 -6.39 7.84
C ARG A 19 -12.71 -6.17 7.05
N ASP A 20 -12.60 -5.75 5.79
CA ASP A 20 -13.75 -5.52 4.91
C ASP A 20 -14.46 -6.82 4.45
N GLY A 21 -13.95 -7.99 4.85
CA GLY A 21 -14.50 -9.30 4.49
C GLY A 21 -14.36 -9.66 3.01
N LYS A 22 -13.70 -8.82 2.20
CA LYS A 22 -13.52 -9.08 0.77
C LYS A 22 -12.46 -10.13 0.57
N GLN A 23 -12.83 -11.18 -0.15
CA GLN A 23 -11.88 -12.20 -0.57
C GLN A 23 -10.85 -11.61 -1.52
N ARG A 24 -9.60 -11.54 -1.07
CA ARG A 24 -8.44 -11.14 -1.88
C ARG A 24 -7.41 -12.23 -1.73
N SER A 25 -6.70 -12.54 -2.80
CA SER A 25 -5.70 -13.61 -2.78
C SER A 25 -4.50 -13.26 -3.65
N VAL A 26 -3.40 -13.96 -3.42
CA VAL A 26 -2.16 -13.84 -4.19
C VAL A 26 -1.60 -15.23 -4.48
N ASN A 27 -0.96 -15.37 -5.63
CA ASN A 27 -0.25 -16.58 -5.98
C ASN A 27 1.12 -16.58 -5.29
N VAL A 28 1.39 -17.64 -4.51
CA VAL A 28 2.66 -17.82 -3.80
C VAL A 28 3.27 -19.17 -4.14
N GLN A 29 4.59 -19.22 -4.05
CA GLN A 29 5.34 -20.45 -4.26
C GLN A 29 5.35 -21.31 -2.99
N VAL A 30 4.89 -22.55 -3.15
CA VAL A 30 4.83 -23.58 -2.11
C VAL A 30 5.70 -24.77 -2.49
N HIS A 31 6.27 -25.41 -1.48
CA HIS A 31 7.06 -26.62 -1.68
C HIS A 31 6.13 -27.84 -1.82
N PRO A 32 6.37 -28.74 -2.79
CA PRO A 32 5.51 -29.90 -3.03
C PRO A 32 5.56 -30.94 -1.88
N ASP A 33 6.68 -31.05 -1.16
CA ASP A 33 6.75 -31.81 0.10
C ASP A 33 6.10 -31.01 1.25
N PRO A 34 5.03 -31.53 1.89
CA PRO A 34 4.34 -30.87 2.99
C PRO A 34 5.21 -30.62 4.23
N ARG A 35 6.23 -31.45 4.50
CA ARG A 35 7.12 -31.27 5.67
C ARG A 35 8.02 -30.06 5.48
N VAL A 36 8.60 -29.93 4.29
CA VAL A 36 9.44 -28.78 3.92
C VAL A 36 8.57 -27.52 3.84
N GLN A 37 7.35 -27.62 3.28
CA GLN A 37 6.42 -26.49 3.24
C GLN A 37 6.08 -25.98 4.65
N LYS A 38 5.88 -26.86 5.64
CA LYS A 38 5.64 -26.45 7.03
C LYS A 38 6.81 -25.69 7.64
N LEU A 39 8.05 -26.13 7.40
CA LEU A 39 9.24 -25.40 7.87
C LEU A 39 9.35 -24.03 7.19
N LEU A 40 9.05 -23.99 5.89
CA LEU A 40 9.07 -22.76 5.11
C LEU A 40 7.98 -21.77 5.59
N GLU A 41 6.79 -22.27 5.94
CA GLU A 41 5.69 -21.50 6.54
C GLU A 41 6.01 -21.02 7.97
N GLN A 42 6.76 -21.83 8.71
CA GLN A 42 7.25 -21.43 10.03
C GLN A 42 8.21 -20.25 9.90
N ILE A 43 9.15 -20.28 8.95
CA ILE A 43 10.15 -19.22 8.78
C ILE A 43 9.55 -17.95 8.17
N ARG A 44 8.77 -18.05 7.08
CA ARG A 44 8.32 -16.86 6.34
C ARG A 44 7.10 -16.20 6.99
N GLU A 45 6.04 -16.97 7.21
CA GLU A 45 4.77 -16.46 7.71
C GLU A 45 4.77 -16.37 9.24
N SER A 46 5.17 -17.43 9.95
CA SER A 46 5.00 -17.49 11.40
C SER A 46 5.97 -16.59 12.17
N GLU A 47 7.23 -16.46 11.74
CA GLU A 47 8.16 -15.49 12.35
C GLU A 47 7.70 -14.04 12.14
N SER A 48 7.10 -13.73 10.98
CA SER A 48 6.51 -12.41 10.71
C SER A 48 5.36 -12.11 11.67
N VAL A 49 4.45 -13.08 11.89
CA VAL A 49 3.36 -12.94 12.89
C VAL A 49 3.95 -12.70 14.28
N GLN A 50 4.92 -13.51 14.71
CA GLN A 50 5.54 -13.34 16.02
C GLN A 50 6.23 -11.98 16.16
N GLY A 51 6.86 -11.47 15.10
CA GLY A 51 7.46 -10.14 15.07
C GLY A 51 6.41 -9.05 15.30
N ILE A 52 5.26 -9.14 14.63
CA ILE A 52 4.13 -8.22 14.80
C ILE A 52 3.56 -8.31 16.22
N ASP A 53 3.34 -9.52 16.75
CA ASP A 53 2.81 -9.73 18.10
C ASP A 53 3.72 -9.14 19.19
N ARG A 54 5.04 -9.18 18.98
CA ARG A 54 6.03 -8.58 19.89
C ARG A 54 5.94 -7.05 19.96
N LEU A 55 5.32 -6.38 18.99
CA LEU A 55 5.12 -4.92 19.05
C LEU A 55 4.25 -4.47 20.23
N ARG A 56 3.41 -5.38 20.78
CA ARG A 56 2.58 -5.17 21.97
C ARG A 56 1.93 -3.78 22.00
N LEU A 57 1.10 -3.50 21.00
CA LEU A 57 0.44 -2.19 20.81
C LEU A 57 -0.68 -1.89 21.82
N LEU A 58 -0.58 -2.44 23.04
CA LEU A 58 -1.60 -2.45 24.09
C LEU A 58 -1.78 -1.10 24.82
N ARG A 59 -0.93 -0.11 24.56
CA ARG A 59 -1.01 1.20 25.23
C ARG A 59 -1.47 2.26 24.26
N ASP A 60 -2.55 2.93 24.63
CA ASP A 60 -3.04 4.10 23.93
C ASP A 60 -1.93 5.13 23.75
N ASN A 61 -1.86 5.70 22.55
CA ASN A 61 -0.87 6.71 22.26
C ASN A 61 -1.32 8.04 22.87
N ARG A 62 -0.50 8.63 23.75
CA ARG A 62 -0.76 9.95 24.35
C ARG A 62 -0.85 11.08 23.31
N ALA A 63 -0.36 10.86 22.09
CA ALA A 63 -0.38 11.82 20.99
C ALA A 63 -1.68 11.79 20.14
N GLY A 64 -2.70 11.02 20.53
CA GLY A 64 -3.99 11.00 19.83
C GLY A 64 -3.98 10.35 18.44
N THR A 65 -2.88 9.68 18.06
CA THR A 65 -2.78 8.89 16.82
C THR A 65 -2.69 7.40 17.13
N ASP A 66 -3.61 6.62 16.57
CA ASP A 66 -3.56 5.16 16.66
C ASP A 66 -2.23 4.64 16.12
N ARG A 67 -1.66 3.64 16.79
CA ARG A 67 -0.40 3.02 16.34
C ARG A 67 -0.66 2.24 15.06
N GLN A 68 0.11 2.53 14.02
CA GLN A 68 -0.04 1.88 12.74
C GLN A 68 1.10 0.89 12.49
N VAL A 69 0.76 -0.27 11.93
CA VAL A 69 1.73 -1.30 11.53
C VAL A 69 1.72 -1.42 10.02
N PHE A 70 2.89 -1.32 9.43
CA PHE A 70 3.10 -1.45 8.01
C PHE A 70 3.80 -2.77 7.72
N ILE A 71 3.18 -3.59 6.89
CA ILE A 71 3.70 -4.92 6.55
C ILE A 71 4.02 -4.92 5.07
N LEU A 72 5.31 -4.99 4.75
CA LEU A 72 5.79 -5.24 3.39
C LEU A 72 6.14 -6.73 3.29
N SER A 73 5.31 -7.49 2.59
CA SER A 73 5.50 -8.93 2.43
C SER A 73 5.13 -9.39 1.02
N SER A 74 5.85 -10.39 0.52
CA SER A 74 5.53 -11.12 -0.71
C SER A 74 4.55 -12.26 -0.48
N VAL A 75 4.30 -12.64 0.77
CA VAL A 75 3.37 -13.69 1.18
C VAL A 75 2.32 -13.16 2.14
N PRO A 76 1.08 -13.68 2.13
CA PRO A 76 0.08 -13.32 3.11
C PRO A 76 0.49 -13.84 4.49
N VAL A 77 0.45 -12.95 5.48
CA VAL A 77 0.73 -13.25 6.88
C VAL A 77 -0.61 -13.42 7.62
N ASP A 78 -0.68 -14.29 8.63
CA ASP A 78 -1.91 -14.57 9.39
C ASP A 78 -2.30 -13.42 10.35
N VAL A 79 -2.58 -12.24 9.80
CA VAL A 79 -3.06 -11.05 10.50
C VAL A 79 -4.25 -10.46 9.75
N THR A 80 -5.17 -9.84 10.48
CA THR A 80 -6.29 -9.12 9.85
C THR A 80 -5.80 -7.74 9.42
N VAL A 81 -5.78 -7.47 8.12
CA VAL A 81 -5.36 -6.18 7.58
C VAL A 81 -6.56 -5.27 7.31
N ASP A 82 -6.43 -4.00 7.66
CA ASP A 82 -7.42 -2.98 7.35
C ASP A 82 -7.34 -2.55 5.88
N HIS A 83 -6.10 -2.49 5.37
CA HIS A 83 -5.81 -2.01 4.03
C HIS A 83 -4.76 -2.90 3.36
N LEU A 84 -5.01 -3.22 2.09
CA LEU A 84 -4.12 -4.04 1.27
C LEU A 84 -3.79 -3.27 -0.01
N TRP A 85 -2.50 -3.18 -0.31
CA TRP A 85 -1.99 -2.47 -1.47
C TRP A 85 -0.99 -3.35 -2.24
N GLY A 86 -1.12 -3.42 -3.56
CA GLY A 86 -0.21 -4.20 -4.40
C GLY A 86 1.05 -3.42 -4.78
N TRP A 87 2.20 -4.07 -4.84
CA TRP A 87 3.48 -3.43 -5.16
C TRP A 87 3.46 -2.57 -6.43
N LYS A 88 2.94 -3.10 -7.55
CA LYS A 88 2.82 -2.36 -8.81
C LYS A 88 1.99 -1.08 -8.64
N ARG A 89 0.91 -1.15 -7.87
CA ARG A 89 0.04 -0.01 -7.62
C ARG A 89 0.75 1.06 -6.78
N LEU A 90 1.57 0.64 -5.81
CA LEU A 90 2.37 1.55 -4.99
C LEU A 90 3.39 2.29 -5.87
N GLN A 91 4.10 1.56 -6.72
CA GLN A 91 5.04 2.11 -7.70
C GLN A 91 4.37 3.11 -8.66
N SER A 92 3.15 2.80 -9.15
CA SER A 92 2.41 3.77 -9.99
C SER A 92 2.06 5.06 -9.26
N VAL A 93 1.76 5.00 -7.96
CA VAL A 93 1.51 6.21 -7.16
C VAL A 93 2.80 6.98 -6.93
N LEU A 94 3.91 6.32 -6.62
CA LEU A 94 5.21 6.98 -6.47
C LEU A 94 5.64 7.68 -7.76
N ALA A 95 5.47 7.04 -8.92
CA ALA A 95 5.74 7.67 -10.22
C ALA A 95 4.85 8.89 -10.48
N LEU A 96 3.58 8.87 -10.04
CA LEU A 96 2.69 10.03 -10.13
C LEU A 96 3.19 11.20 -9.26
N VAL A 97 3.71 10.90 -8.07
CA VAL A 97 4.26 11.91 -7.17
C VAL A 97 5.52 12.53 -7.75
N GLU A 98 6.39 11.70 -8.32
CA GLU A 98 7.60 12.12 -9.00
C GLU A 98 7.28 13.01 -10.21
N GLU A 99 6.33 12.60 -11.07
CA GLU A 99 5.88 13.40 -12.20
C GLU A 99 5.24 14.73 -11.75
N ALA A 100 4.55 14.71 -10.61
CA ALA A 100 3.95 15.91 -10.04
C ALA A 100 4.95 16.82 -9.33
N ASP A 101 6.22 16.42 -9.25
CA ASP A 101 7.31 17.12 -8.56
C ASP A 101 6.88 17.47 -7.14
N GLY A 102 6.46 16.44 -6.40
CA GLY A 102 6.05 16.54 -4.99
C GLY A 102 4.82 17.42 -4.72
N LEU A 103 4.04 17.80 -5.73
CA LEU A 103 2.73 18.45 -5.55
C LEU A 103 1.67 17.71 -6.35
N LEU A 104 0.98 16.76 -5.71
CA LEU A 104 -0.03 15.91 -6.35
C LEU A 104 -1.45 16.44 -6.10
N PRO A 105 -2.13 17.00 -7.12
CA PRO A 105 -3.50 17.47 -6.98
C PRO A 105 -4.47 16.31 -6.79
N LEU A 106 -5.38 16.39 -5.81
CA LEU A 106 -6.46 15.40 -5.63
C LEU A 106 -7.71 15.72 -6.47
N ASN A 107 -7.67 16.78 -7.28
CA ASN A 107 -8.73 17.08 -8.24
C ASN A 107 -8.39 16.43 -9.59
N PRO A 108 -9.26 15.58 -10.17
CA PRO A 108 -8.96 14.86 -11.41
C PRO A 108 -8.48 15.75 -12.56
N LYS A 109 -9.12 16.90 -12.78
CA LYS A 109 -8.74 17.82 -13.88
C LYS A 109 -7.37 18.45 -13.66
N HIS A 110 -7.00 18.70 -12.40
CA HIS A 110 -5.72 19.29 -12.05
C HIS A 110 -4.61 18.24 -12.07
N MET A 111 -4.91 17.01 -11.64
CA MET A 111 -3.99 15.89 -11.74
C MET A 111 -3.62 15.59 -13.20
N MET A 112 -4.60 15.56 -14.12
CA MET A 112 -4.32 15.36 -15.54
C MET A 112 -3.43 16.44 -16.15
N LYS A 113 -3.53 17.69 -15.66
CA LYS A 113 -2.66 18.79 -16.12
C LYS A 113 -1.24 18.69 -15.57
N ARG A 114 -1.11 18.25 -14.33
CA ARG A 114 0.18 18.16 -13.62
C ARG A 114 0.93 16.88 -13.97
N CYS A 115 0.22 15.78 -14.24
CA CYS A 115 0.75 14.46 -14.55
C CYS A 115 0.27 13.96 -15.93
N PRO A 116 0.58 14.66 -17.04
CA PRO A 116 0.05 14.30 -18.36
C PRO A 116 0.49 12.91 -18.87
N LEU A 117 1.63 12.37 -18.41
CA LEU A 117 2.17 11.09 -18.84
C LEU A 117 1.43 9.91 -18.21
N LEU A 118 1.13 10.00 -16.91
CA LEU A 118 0.52 8.89 -16.15
C LEU A 118 -1.00 9.06 -15.98
N ALA A 119 -1.52 10.29 -15.96
CA ALA A 119 -2.94 10.61 -15.80
C ALA A 119 -3.64 10.87 -17.15
N THR A 120 -3.59 9.90 -18.07
CA THR A 120 -4.07 10.05 -19.45
C THR A 120 -5.60 10.05 -19.62
N SER A 121 -6.35 9.45 -18.70
CA SER A 121 -7.82 9.30 -18.81
C SER A 121 -8.53 9.75 -17.54
N GLU A 122 -9.58 10.56 -17.70
CA GLU A 122 -10.39 11.06 -16.57
C GLU A 122 -10.98 9.91 -15.73
N ARG A 123 -11.33 8.78 -16.35
CA ARG A 123 -11.84 7.60 -15.63
C ARG A 123 -10.78 6.99 -14.71
N THR A 124 -9.57 6.78 -15.23
CA THR A 124 -8.44 6.23 -14.49
C THR A 124 -8.06 7.15 -13.33
N VAL A 125 -8.06 8.45 -13.57
CA VAL A 125 -7.72 9.48 -12.58
C VAL A 125 -8.75 9.56 -11.47
N LYS A 126 -10.05 9.51 -11.78
CA LYS A 126 -11.10 9.45 -10.73
C LYS A 126 -10.92 8.24 -9.81
N GLY A 127 -10.57 7.09 -10.38
CA GLY A 127 -10.26 5.89 -9.61
C GLY A 127 -9.04 6.08 -8.69
N LEU A 128 -7.94 6.60 -9.24
CA LEU A 128 -6.72 6.93 -8.50
C LEU A 128 -6.98 7.90 -7.34
N VAL A 129 -7.68 9.02 -7.60
CA VAL A 129 -8.02 10.00 -6.57
C VAL A 129 -8.84 9.37 -5.44
N SER A 130 -9.84 8.56 -5.77
CA SER A 130 -10.68 7.88 -4.77
C SER A 130 -9.85 6.94 -3.88
N GLU A 131 -8.90 6.22 -4.48
CA GLU A 131 -8.00 5.32 -3.77
C GLU A 131 -6.99 6.06 -2.90
N LEU A 132 -6.36 7.12 -3.42
CA LEU A 132 -5.45 7.99 -2.67
C LEU A 132 -6.14 8.62 -1.46
N LYS A 133 -7.41 9.04 -1.62
CA LYS A 133 -8.22 9.55 -0.50
C LYS A 133 -8.50 8.49 0.56
N ARG A 134 -8.72 7.22 0.16
CA ARG A 134 -8.91 6.10 1.10
C ARG A 134 -7.63 5.69 1.82
N ALA A 135 -6.49 5.77 1.14
CA ALA A 135 -5.18 5.45 1.70
C ALA A 135 -4.41 6.67 2.20
N ARG A 136 -5.11 7.77 2.43
CA ARG A 136 -4.52 9.04 2.89
C ARG A 136 -3.69 8.88 4.16
N PHE A 137 -4.08 7.96 5.04
CA PHE A 137 -3.33 7.62 6.26
C PHE A 137 -2.04 6.81 5.96
N LEU A 138 -2.03 5.93 4.95
CA LEU A 138 -0.81 5.23 4.51
C LEU A 138 0.19 6.21 3.90
N ILE A 139 -0.29 7.16 3.08
CA ILE A 139 0.56 8.11 2.36
C ILE A 139 1.27 9.06 3.33
N GLY A 140 0.56 9.57 4.34
CA GLY A 140 1.13 10.46 5.36
C GLY A 140 2.17 9.80 6.28
N ILE A 141 2.33 8.47 6.23
CA ILE A 141 3.26 7.74 7.12
C ILE A 141 4.35 6.99 6.35
N TYR A 142 4.07 6.44 5.17
CA TYR A 142 5.11 5.91 4.28
C TYR A 142 6.01 7.01 3.73
N ILE A 143 5.51 8.24 3.65
CA ILE A 143 6.25 9.37 3.12
C ILE A 143 6.20 10.45 4.19
N ARG A 144 7.30 10.55 4.96
CA ARG A 144 7.39 11.23 6.26
C ARG A 144 6.99 12.70 6.27
N ASP A 145 6.80 13.28 5.09
CA ASP A 145 6.73 14.72 4.87
C ASP A 145 5.56 15.12 3.96
N VAL A 146 4.46 14.35 3.96
CA VAL A 146 3.28 14.68 3.15
C VAL A 146 2.28 15.53 3.93
N ALA A 147 2.14 16.78 3.54
CA ALA A 147 1.12 17.70 4.03
C ALA A 147 -0.07 17.75 3.06
N LEU A 148 -1.28 17.86 3.60
CA LEU A 148 -2.46 18.18 2.80
C LEU A 148 -2.69 19.69 2.77
N TYR A 149 -2.67 20.27 1.59
CA TYR A 149 -2.98 21.67 1.38
C TYR A 149 -4.31 21.87 0.65
N ASN A 150 -5.03 22.90 1.07
CA ASN A 150 -6.20 23.40 0.34
C ASN A 150 -5.76 24.55 -0.56
N TYR A 151 -6.12 24.50 -1.84
CA TYR A 151 -5.81 25.55 -2.81
C TYR A 151 -7.04 25.91 -3.65
N ARG A 152 -7.01 27.08 -4.28
CA ARG A 152 -8.08 27.56 -5.17
C ARG A 152 -7.47 28.08 -6.45
N THR A 153 -8.04 27.68 -7.58
CA THR A 153 -7.72 28.30 -8.88
C THR A 153 -8.66 29.47 -9.14
N LYS A 154 -8.26 30.39 -10.03
CA LYS A 154 -9.04 31.59 -10.39
C LYS A 154 -10.44 31.18 -10.87
N GLY A 155 -11.48 31.65 -10.18
CA GLY A 155 -12.89 31.31 -10.49
C GLY A 155 -13.45 30.09 -9.76
N GLN A 156 -12.68 29.40 -8.91
CA GLN A 156 -13.15 28.23 -8.16
C GLN A 156 -13.86 28.63 -6.85
N LYS A 157 -15.15 28.28 -6.69
CA LYS A 157 -15.93 28.57 -5.47
C LYS A 157 -15.56 27.71 -4.26
N ARG A 158 -15.21 26.44 -4.47
CA ARG A 158 -14.84 25.48 -3.40
C ARG A 158 -13.35 25.17 -3.48
N PRO A 159 -12.61 25.09 -2.35
CA PRO A 159 -11.20 24.71 -2.38
C PRO A 159 -11.01 23.28 -2.92
N SER A 160 -9.89 23.07 -3.62
CA SER A 160 -9.36 21.75 -3.99
C SER A 160 -8.29 21.33 -2.98
N GLU A 161 -8.05 20.03 -2.87
CA GLU A 161 -6.99 19.46 -2.03
C GLU A 161 -5.80 19.03 -2.89
N ALA A 162 -4.58 19.21 -2.38
CA ALA A 162 -3.35 18.65 -2.92
C ALA A 162 -2.54 18.01 -1.80
N LEU A 163 -1.81 16.94 -2.15
CA LEU A 163 -0.75 16.39 -1.32
C LEU A 163 0.55 17.10 -1.72
N VAL A 164 1.29 17.59 -0.72
CA VAL A 164 2.56 18.29 -0.90
C VAL A 164 3.62 17.56 -0.09
N TRP A 165 4.73 17.21 -0.71
CA TRP A 165 5.87 16.55 -0.09
C TRP A 165 6.89 17.61 0.34
N ALA A 166 7.36 17.61 1.60
CA ALA A 166 8.08 18.74 2.19
C ALA A 166 9.48 19.03 1.59
N ASP A 167 10.03 18.14 0.74
CA ASP A 167 11.23 18.45 -0.06
C ASP A 167 10.94 19.46 -1.20
N VAL A 168 9.67 19.82 -1.40
CA VAL A 168 9.23 20.79 -2.40
C VAL A 168 8.70 22.02 -1.68
N ASP A 169 9.57 23.03 -1.56
CA ASP A 169 9.21 24.34 -1.04
C ASP A 169 8.14 24.96 -1.97
N PRO A 170 6.94 25.30 -1.48
CA PRO A 170 5.92 25.95 -2.28
C PRO A 170 6.27 27.43 -2.44
N SER A 171 7.26 27.70 -3.30
CA SER A 171 7.65 29.06 -3.72
C SER A 171 6.70 29.62 -4.78
#